data_AF-A0A947FP36-F1
#
_entry.id   AF-A0A947FP36-F1
#
_cell.length_a   1.000
_cell.length_b   1.000
_cell.length_c   1.000
_cell.angle_alpha   90.00
_cell.angle_beta   90.00
_cell.angle_gamma   90.00
#
_symmetry.space_group_name_H-M   'P 1'
#
loop_
_entity.id
_entity.type
_entity.pdbx_description
1 polymer ?
#
loop_
_entity_poly.entity_id
_entity_poly.type
_entity_poly.pdbx_seq_one_letter_code
_entity_poly.pdbx_strand_id
1 'polypeptide(L)'
;MADTLAPRALIGVMTPAMNTVVQPELELLRPAGVTNQMQRFRLGGEKISEDLFDEAKKLMDCKPLALAIGLTTDAGPGGVEKLNARCGELSERIGIP
;
A
#
# COMPACT_ATOMS: atom_id res chain seq x y z
N MET A 1 -2.52 11.36 10.15
CA MET A 1 -2.62 12.12 11.43
C MET A 1 -1.80 11.38 12.46
N ALA A 2 -0.96 12.04 13.25
CA ALA A 2 -0.25 11.34 14.33
C ALA A 2 -1.30 10.87 15.36
N ASP A 3 -1.30 9.58 15.69
CA ASP A 3 -2.17 8.99 16.70
C ASP A 3 -1.35 8.47 17.90
N THR A 4 -2.04 7.92 18.90
CA THR A 4 -1.45 7.43 20.14
C THR A 4 -0.30 6.44 19.93
N LEU A 5 -0.37 5.59 18.90
CA LEU A 5 0.65 4.57 18.59
C LEU A 5 1.53 4.96 17.40
N ALA A 6 1.11 5.94 16.61
CA ALA A 6 1.78 6.47 15.43
C ALA A 6 2.28 7.93 15.61
N PRO A 7 3.00 8.30 16.70
CA PRO A 7 3.47 9.67 16.91
C PRO A 7 4.46 10.16 15.84
N ARG A 8 5.10 9.25 15.09
CA ARG A 8 6.04 9.60 14.01
C ARG A 8 5.42 9.52 12.62
N ALA A 9 4.71 8.43 12.33
CA ALA A 9 4.07 8.24 11.03
C ALA A 9 3.02 7.13 11.06
N LEU A 10 1.98 7.29 10.24
CA LEU A 10 1.10 6.21 9.83
C LEU A 10 1.38 5.90 8.37
N ILE A 11 1.68 4.65 8.05
CA ILE A 11 1.91 4.18 6.68
C ILE A 11 0.72 3.35 6.24
N GLY A 12 0.14 3.66 5.08
CA GLY A 12 -0.85 2.80 4.46
C GLY A 12 -0.14 1.63 3.78
N VAL A 13 -0.50 0.40 4.10
CA VAL A 13 0.13 -0.79 3.51
C VAL A 13 -0.91 -1.56 2.71
N MET A 14 -0.61 -1.82 1.45
CA MET A 14 -1.50 -2.51 0.53
C MET A 14 -0.87 -3.82 0.07
N THR A 15 -1.60 -4.92 0.19
CA THR A 15 -1.13 -6.25 -0.23
C THR A 15 -2.27 -7.07 -0.83
N PRO A 16 -1.99 -8.05 -1.72
CA PRO A 16 -3.02 -8.96 -2.20
C PRO A 16 -3.76 -9.66 -1.05
N ALA A 17 -5.07 -9.87 -1.22
CA ALA A 17 -5.94 -10.44 -0.19
C ALA A 17 -5.46 -11.80 0.34
N MET A 18 -4.83 -12.62 -0.51
CA MET A 18 -4.32 -13.94 -0.15
C MET A 18 -2.97 -13.91 0.57
N ASN A 19 -2.31 -12.74 0.68
CA ASN A 19 -1.03 -12.64 1.35
C ASN A 19 -1.21 -12.61 2.87
N THR A 20 -0.78 -13.66 3.55
CA THR A 20 -0.88 -13.79 5.01
C THR A 20 0.37 -13.32 5.75
N VAL A 21 1.44 -12.95 5.03
CA VAL A 21 2.78 -12.74 5.60
C VAL A 21 3.12 -11.26 5.78
N VAL A 22 2.75 -10.39 4.84
CA VAL A 22 3.16 -8.98 4.84
C VAL A 22 2.75 -8.26 6.12
N GLN A 23 1.51 -8.48 6.58
CA GLN A 23 1.00 -7.83 7.78
C GLN A 23 1.78 -8.19 9.06
N PRO A 24 1.94 -9.48 9.44
CA PRO A 24 2.70 -9.83 10.64
C PRO A 24 4.18 -9.42 10.55
N GLU A 25 4.82 -9.57 9.39
CA GLU A 25 6.23 -9.18 9.22
C GLU A 25 6.42 -7.67 9.39
N LEU A 26 5.58 -6.84 8.75
CA LEU A 26 5.69 -5.38 8.87
C LEU A 26 5.30 -4.89 10.27
N GLU A 27 4.42 -5.59 10.98
CA GLU A 27 4.10 -5.28 12.37
C GLU A 27 5.28 -5.55 13.31
N LEU A 28 6.04 -6.61 13.06
CA LEU A 28 7.27 -6.94 13.81
C LEU A 28 8.42 -5.98 13.49
N LEU A 29 8.53 -5.55 12.23
CA LEU A 29 9.65 -4.74 11.74
C LEU A 29 9.42 -3.22 11.87
N ARG A 30 8.22 -2.77 12.25
CA ARG A 30 7.92 -1.33 12.28
C ARG A 30 8.83 -0.59 13.28
N PRO A 31 9.40 0.56 12.90
CA PRO A 31 10.11 1.40 13.85
C PRO A 31 9.20 1.87 14.98
N ALA A 32 9.77 2.08 16.17
CA ALA A 32 9.03 2.65 17.29
C ALA A 32 8.37 3.98 16.90
N GLY A 33 7.08 4.12 17.22
CA GLY A 33 6.26 5.29 16.90
C GLY A 33 5.69 5.34 15.48
N VAL A 34 5.83 4.26 14.70
CA VAL A 34 5.21 4.09 13.37
C VAL A 34 4.15 2.99 13.44
N THR A 35 3.00 3.22 12.82
CA THR A 35 1.94 2.21 12.66
C THR A 35 1.64 1.98 11.18
N ASN A 36 1.28 0.74 10.84
CA ASN A 36 0.86 0.35 9.50
C ASN A 36 -0.67 0.16 9.48
N GLN A 37 -1.38 0.88 8.62
CA GLN A 37 -2.79 0.62 8.34
C GLN A 37 -2.92 -0.25 7.10
N MET A 38 -3.43 -1.46 7.29
CA MET A 38 -3.51 -2.46 6.22
C MET A 38 -4.76 -2.29 5.36
N GLN A 39 -4.60 -2.42 4.04
CA GLN A 39 -5.69 -2.65 3.11
C GLN A 39 -5.36 -3.79 2.15
N ARG A 40 -6.39 -4.52 1.72
CA ARG A 40 -6.24 -5.70 0.85
C ARG A 40 -6.98 -5.49 -0.45
N PHE A 41 -6.31 -5.80 -1.57
CA PHE A 41 -6.92 -5.79 -2.90
C PHE A 41 -6.92 -7.19 -3.52
N ARG A 42 -7.78 -7.42 -4.51
CA ARG A 42 -7.84 -8.70 -5.23
C ARG A 42 -6.88 -8.69 -6.42
N LEU A 43 -6.25 -9.84 -6.67
CA LEU A 43 -5.51 -10.06 -7.91
C LEU A 43 -6.40 -10.85 -8.87
N GLY A 44 -6.69 -10.28 -10.04
CA GLY A 44 -7.49 -10.91 -11.10
C GLY A 44 -6.60 -11.64 -12.11
N GLY A 45 -5.86 -12.65 -11.67
CA GLY A 45 -4.87 -13.33 -12.52
C GLY A 45 -3.69 -12.41 -12.86
N GLU A 46 -3.43 -12.17 -14.15
CA GLU A 46 -2.32 -11.31 -14.60
C GLU A 46 -2.57 -9.81 -14.40
N LYS A 47 -3.79 -9.40 -14.04
CA LYS A 47 -4.16 -7.99 -13.89
C LYS A 47 -4.49 -7.66 -12.45
N ILE A 48 -3.95 -6.54 -11.99
CA ILE A 48 -4.42 -5.86 -10.79
C ILE A 48 -5.87 -5.42 -11.06
N SER A 49 -6.78 -5.69 -10.12
CA SER A 49 -8.17 -5.20 -10.26
C SER A 49 -8.23 -3.69 -10.07
N GLU A 50 -9.21 -3.05 -10.71
CA GLU A 50 -9.55 -1.63 -10.47
C GLU A 50 -9.80 -1.33 -8.98
N ASP A 51 -10.12 -2.37 -8.19
CA ASP A 51 -10.26 -2.27 -6.73
C ASP A 51 -9.01 -1.68 -6.06
N LEU A 52 -7.80 -1.79 -6.64
CA LEU A 52 -6.60 -1.18 -6.06
C LEU A 52 -6.82 0.30 -5.74
N PHE A 53 -7.39 1.07 -6.66
CA PHE A 53 -7.59 2.50 -6.46
C PHE A 53 -8.64 2.80 -5.39
N ASP A 54 -9.72 2.03 -5.36
CA ASP A 54 -10.78 2.21 -4.37
C ASP A 54 -10.34 1.77 -2.97
N GLU A 55 -9.54 0.72 -2.88
CA GLU A 55 -8.90 0.29 -1.65
C GLU A 55 -7.89 1.35 -1.14
N ALA A 56 -7.11 1.96 -2.04
CA ALA A 56 -6.21 3.06 -1.67
C ALA A 56 -6.97 4.27 -1.13
N LYS A 57 -8.12 4.63 -1.72
CA LYS A 57 -8.96 5.74 -1.21
C LYS A 57 -9.41 5.52 0.23
N LYS A 58 -9.77 4.30 0.62
CA LYS A 58 -10.15 3.99 2.01
C LYS A 58 -9.02 4.26 3.00
N LEU A 59 -7.76 4.07 2.59
CA LEU A 59 -6.62 4.40 3.45
C LEU A 59 -6.51 5.91 3.71
N MET A 60 -7.00 6.76 2.82
CA MET A 60 -6.91 8.21 3.00
C MET A 60 -7.70 8.73 4.21
N ASP A 61 -8.69 7.99 4.71
CA ASP A 61 -9.46 8.35 5.91
C ASP A 61 -8.58 8.48 7.16
N CYS A 62 -7.51 7.68 7.26
CA CYS A 62 -6.55 7.77 8.36
C CYS A 62 -5.40 8.75 8.08
N LYS A 63 -5.40 9.40 6.91
CA LYS A 63 -4.39 10.37 6.45
C LYS A 63 -2.95 9.81 6.60
N PRO A 64 -2.62 8.71 5.91
CA PRO A 64 -1.29 8.13 5.91
C PRO A 64 -0.29 9.10 5.31
N LEU A 65 0.98 8.97 5.72
CA LEU A 65 2.07 9.76 5.18
C LEU A 65 2.44 9.32 3.76
N ALA A 66 2.37 8.01 3.50
CA ALA A 66 2.71 7.37 2.23
C ALA A 66 1.98 6.02 2.12
N LEU A 67 1.91 5.48 0.90
CA LEU A 67 1.47 4.11 0.65
C LEU A 67 2.64 3.18 0.30
N ALA A 68 2.72 2.03 0.98
CA ALA A 68 3.62 0.93 0.64
C ALA A 68 2.81 -0.22 0.04
N ILE A 69 3.10 -0.59 -1.22
CA ILE A 69 2.22 -1.47 -2.00
C ILE A 69 2.99 -2.69 -2.51
N GLY A 70 2.53 -3.89 -2.15
CA GLY A 70 3.08 -5.14 -2.64
C GLY A 70 2.58 -5.48 -4.05
N LEU A 71 3.31 -5.04 -5.09
CA LEU A 71 2.97 -5.26 -6.51
C LEU A 71 4.09 -5.95 -7.31
N THR A 72 4.56 -7.10 -6.84
CA THR A 72 5.59 -7.87 -7.56
C THR A 72 5.13 -8.37 -8.92
N THR A 73 3.83 -8.63 -9.11
CA THR A 73 3.27 -9.05 -10.41
C THR A 73 3.45 -7.98 -11.48
N ASP A 74 3.27 -6.70 -11.15
CA ASP A 74 3.46 -5.58 -12.10
C ASP A 74 4.94 -5.22 -12.30
N ALA A 75 5.81 -5.62 -11.36
CA ALA A 75 7.25 -5.56 -11.52
C ALA A 75 7.82 -6.66 -12.42
N GLY A 76 7.03 -7.69 -12.74
CA GLY A 76 7.43 -8.79 -13.62
C GLY A 76 7.35 -8.39 -15.11
N PRO A 77 6.25 -8.70 -15.83
CA PRO A 77 6.10 -8.31 -17.23
C PRO A 77 5.95 -6.79 -17.36
N GLY A 78 6.99 -6.12 -17.86
CA GLY A 78 7.10 -4.66 -17.97
C GLY A 78 8.10 -4.02 -17.01
N GLY A 79 8.67 -4.80 -16.07
CA GLY A 79 9.78 -4.37 -15.22
C GLY A 79 9.49 -3.17 -14.32
N VAL A 80 10.57 -2.52 -13.89
CA VAL A 80 10.53 -1.37 -12.96
C VAL A 80 9.80 -0.17 -13.56
N GLU A 81 9.85 0.02 -14.89
CA GLU A 81 9.17 1.15 -15.55
C GLU A 81 7.65 1.05 -15.42
N LYS A 82 7.08 -0.13 -15.66
CA LYS A 82 5.64 -0.36 -15.49
C LYS A 82 5.20 -0.17 -14.04
N LEU A 83 5.99 -0.68 -13.10
CA LEU A 83 5.74 -0.47 -11.68
C LEU A 83 5.75 1.03 -11.32
N ASN A 84 6.77 1.77 -11.77
CA ASN A 84 6.89 3.20 -11.53
C ASN A 84 5.71 3.98 -12.12
N ALA A 85 5.30 3.65 -13.35
CA ALA A 85 4.14 4.29 -13.98
C ALA A 85 2.86 4.05 -13.17
N ARG A 86 2.66 2.83 -12.66
CA ARG A 86 1.50 2.50 -11.83
C ARG A 86 1.52 3.23 -10.48
N CYS A 87 2.67 3.26 -9.81
CA CYS A 87 2.83 4.02 -8.57
C CYS A 87 2.62 5.53 -8.80
N GLY A 88 3.11 6.05 -9.93
CA GLY A 88 2.88 7.45 -10.33
C GLY A 88 1.40 7.76 -10.54
N GLU A 89 0.70 6.93 -11.32
CA GLU A 89 -0.74 7.08 -11.53
C GLU A 89 -1.52 7.04 -10.21
N LEU A 90 -1.16 6.12 -9.31
CA LEU A 90 -1.82 6.03 -8.02
C LEU A 90 -1.53 7.27 -7.17
N SER A 91 -0.28 7.69 -7.07
CA SER A 91 0.15 8.87 -6.30
C SER A 91 -0.55 10.14 -6.79
N GLU A 92 -0.68 10.34 -8.11
CA GLU A 92 -1.45 11.44 -8.70
C GLU A 92 -2.93 11.42 -8.29
N ARG A 93 -3.54 10.24 -8.21
CA ARG A 93 -4.97 10.09 -7.84
C ARG A 93 -5.23 10.30 -6.35
N ILE A 94 -4.31 9.89 -5.46
CA ILE A 94 -4.51 9.94 -4.00
C ILE A 94 -3.85 11.14 -3.33
N GLY A 95 -2.86 11.77 -3.99
CA GLY A 95 -2.17 12.97 -3.51
C GLY A 95 -1.08 12.73 -2.47
N ILE A 96 -0.59 11.50 -2.33
CA ILE A 96 0.54 11.14 -1.44
C ILE A 96 1.50 10.19 -2.17
N PRO A 97 2.79 10.14 -1.76
CA PRO A 97 3.76 9.22 -2.34
C PRO A 97 3.43 7.74 -2.06
#